data_AF-A0A8T3Q8L6-F1
#
_entry.id   AF-A0A8T3Q8L6-F1
#
_cell.length_a   1.000
_cell.length_b   1.000
_cell.length_c   1.000
_cell.angle_alpha   90.00
_cell.angle_beta   90.00
_cell.angle_gamma   90.00
#
_symmetry.space_group_name_H-M   'P 1'
#
loop_
_entity.id
_entity.type
_entity.pdbx_description
1 polymer ?
#
loop_
_entity_poly.entity_id
_entity_poly.type
_entity_poly.pdbx_seq_one_letter_code
_entity_poly.pdbx_strand_id
1 'polypeptide(L)'
;MILKISHPLTYAIALFQSRLIGGQFDSHKARDLDPKVIRGRVQADKAWGEEWRHFQNHYFLAKGLDLTVDANGIYSQIHLGKHIFHAKDRDQFDLWQENQNRHQDAKQVALTDPENVLNQITLHNSVFSEHDIARLLHKHIDDPQEFQTALNKLFYWARMMMEKNITQPETSLS
;
A
#
# COMPACT_ATOMS: atom_id res chain seq x y z
N MET A 1 -32.34 30.39 6.38
CA MET A 1 -32.24 28.93 6.21
C MET A 1 -31.62 28.63 4.85
N ILE A 2 -30.29 28.50 4.77
CA ILE A 2 -29.56 27.80 3.71
C ILE A 2 -28.32 27.22 4.40
N LEU A 3 -28.36 25.94 4.75
CA LEU A 3 -27.25 25.20 5.32
C LEU A 3 -26.19 24.99 4.23
N LYS A 4 -25.12 25.80 4.25
CA LYS A 4 -23.90 25.50 3.51
C LYS A 4 -23.14 24.41 4.27
N ILE A 5 -23.27 23.18 3.80
CA ILE A 5 -22.45 22.05 4.24
C ILE A 5 -21.03 22.33 3.73
N SER A 6 -20.20 22.91 4.60
CA SER A 6 -18.79 23.22 4.33
C SER A 6 -18.00 21.91 4.24
N HIS A 7 -17.21 21.79 3.17
CA HIS A 7 -16.51 20.58 2.76
C HIS A 7 -15.60 19.96 3.86
N PRO A 8 -15.78 18.67 4.19
CA PRO A 8 -14.94 17.96 5.16
C PRO A 8 -13.50 17.66 4.67
N LEU A 9 -13.17 17.93 3.40
CA LEU A 9 -11.84 17.66 2.84
C LEU A 9 -10.80 18.76 3.11
N THR A 10 -11.19 19.94 3.60
CA THR A 10 -10.24 21.02 3.92
C THR A 10 -9.56 20.80 5.28
N TYR A 11 -10.14 19.99 6.18
CA TYR A 11 -9.61 19.79 7.54
C TYR A 11 -8.54 18.70 7.67
N ALA A 12 -8.41 17.78 6.70
CA ALA A 12 -7.47 16.67 6.82
C ALA A 12 -5.99 17.09 6.68
N ILE A 13 -5.69 18.17 5.94
CA ILE A 13 -4.31 18.64 5.74
C ILE A 13 -3.81 19.49 6.94
N ALA A 14 -4.73 20.07 7.73
CA ALA A 14 -4.35 20.87 8.90
C ALA A 14 -3.90 20.00 10.09
N LEU A 15 -4.28 18.72 10.15
CA LEU A 15 -4.01 17.85 11.29
C LEU A 15 -2.60 17.28 11.34
N PHE A 16 -1.81 17.38 10.26
CA PHE A 16 -0.49 16.73 10.21
C PHE A 16 0.69 17.60 10.70
N GLN A 17 0.49 18.88 11.07
CA GLN A 17 1.62 19.78 11.38
C GLN A 17 1.38 20.82 12.48
N SER A 18 0.25 20.81 13.18
CA SER A 18 0.03 21.74 14.29
C SER A 18 0.67 21.19 15.57
N ARG A 19 1.62 21.93 16.15
CA ARG A 19 2.25 21.56 17.42
C ARG A 19 1.18 21.53 18.52
N LEU A 20 1.15 20.46 19.30
CA LEU A 20 0.27 20.37 20.47
C LEU A 20 1.07 20.77 21.72
N ILE A 21 0.72 21.89 22.36
CA ILE A 21 1.32 22.35 23.61
C ILE A 21 0.22 22.43 24.65
N GLY A 22 0.35 21.67 25.75
CA GLY A 22 -0.58 21.74 26.88
C GLY A 22 -2.05 21.42 26.52
N GLY A 23 -2.28 20.59 25.51
CA GLY A 23 -3.62 20.22 25.05
C GLY A 23 -4.28 21.22 24.10
N GLN A 24 -3.57 22.25 23.66
CA GLN A 24 -4.03 23.19 22.62
C GLN A 24 -3.11 23.15 21.40
N PHE A 25 -3.68 23.43 20.23
CA PHE A 25 -2.90 23.59 19.00
C PHE A 25 -2.21 24.95 18.99
N ASP A 26 -0.89 24.95 18.79
CA ASP A 26 -0.08 26.14 18.60
C ASP A 26 -0.51 26.88 17.32
N SER A 27 -0.39 28.20 17.33
CA SER A 27 -0.64 29.05 16.17
C SER A 27 0.41 28.87 15.08
N HIS A 28 1.60 28.37 15.44
CA HIS A 28 2.68 28.10 14.50
C HIS A 28 2.75 26.62 14.15
N LYS A 29 2.91 26.33 12.85
CA LYS A 29 3.18 24.99 12.36
C LYS A 29 4.53 24.51 12.89
N ALA A 30 4.63 23.22 13.21
CA ALA A 30 5.86 22.56 13.65
C ALA A 30 6.82 22.33 12.47
N ARG A 31 7.30 23.41 11.85
CA ARG A 31 8.19 23.38 10.68
C ARG A 31 9.57 22.79 11.00
N ASP A 32 9.94 22.76 12.26
CA ASP A 32 11.11 22.06 12.80
C ASP A 32 11.02 20.54 12.66
N LEU A 33 9.82 19.99 12.50
CA LEU A 33 9.56 18.58 12.23
C LEU A 33 9.44 18.28 10.73
N ASP A 34 9.51 19.30 9.86
CA ASP A 34 9.43 19.08 8.42
C ASP A 34 10.67 18.29 7.94
N PRO A 35 10.51 17.28 7.08
CA PRO A 35 11.63 16.53 6.53
C PRO A 35 12.53 17.44 5.69
N LYS A 36 13.84 17.14 5.68
CA LYS A 36 14.80 17.91 4.89
C LYS A 36 14.47 17.80 3.40
N VAL A 37 14.35 18.93 2.71
CA VAL A 37 14.16 18.97 1.26
C VAL A 37 15.49 19.35 0.60
N ILE A 38 16.10 18.41 -0.14
CA ILE A 38 17.35 18.62 -0.87
C ILE A 38 17.05 18.59 -2.37
N ARG A 39 17.41 19.66 -3.09
CA ARG A 39 17.20 19.80 -4.55
C ARG A 39 15.75 19.53 -4.99
N GLY A 40 14.79 20.04 -4.21
CA GLY A 40 13.36 19.87 -4.50
C GLY A 40 12.80 18.47 -4.22
N ARG A 41 13.58 17.57 -3.63
CA ARG A 41 13.12 16.24 -3.21
C ARG A 41 13.10 16.16 -1.68
N VAL A 42 12.00 15.65 -1.14
CA VAL A 42 11.91 15.31 0.28
C VAL A 42 12.86 14.15 0.54
N GLN A 43 13.85 14.38 1.40
CA GLN A 43 14.69 13.33 1.94
C GLN A 43 13.90 12.69 3.08
N ALA A 44 13.12 11.67 2.73
CA ALA A 44 12.39 10.89 3.72
C ALA A 44 13.40 9.98 4.43
N ASP A 45 13.93 10.44 5.57
CA ASP A 45 14.80 9.64 6.44
C ASP A 45 14.05 8.49 7.14
N LYS A 46 12.71 8.46 7.03
CA LYS A 46 11.81 7.43 7.57
C LYS A 46 10.85 6.91 6.52
N ALA A 47 10.52 5.62 6.59
CA ALA A 47 9.44 4.98 5.83
C ALA A 47 8.05 5.42 6.34
N TRP A 48 7.72 6.70 6.17
CA TRP A 48 6.53 7.34 6.77
C TRP A 48 5.21 6.64 6.44
N GLY A 49 5.09 6.05 5.24
CA GLY A 49 3.90 5.28 4.86
C GLY A 49 3.69 4.04 5.73
N GLU A 50 4.76 3.38 6.15
CA GLU A 50 4.71 2.19 7.00
C GLU A 50 4.35 2.56 8.44
N GLU A 51 4.99 3.58 9.00
CA GLU A 51 4.67 4.13 10.33
C GLU A 51 3.21 4.59 10.43
N TRP A 52 2.72 5.28 9.40
CA TRP A 52 1.33 5.71 9.35
C TRP A 52 0.36 4.52 9.28
N ARG A 53 0.69 3.50 8.48
CA ARG A 53 -0.09 2.25 8.41
C ARG A 53 -0.15 1.56 9.78
N HIS A 54 0.97 1.45 10.48
CA HIS A 54 1.01 0.87 11.83
C HIS A 54 0.14 1.66 12.82
N PHE A 55 0.29 2.99 12.83
CA PHE A 55 -0.51 3.87 13.67
C PHE A 55 -2.01 3.70 13.41
N GLN A 56 -2.41 3.71 12.13
CA GLN A 56 -3.82 3.62 11.73
C GLN A 56 -4.43 2.25 12.07
N ASN A 57 -3.70 1.16 11.82
CA ASN A 57 -4.13 -0.19 12.19
C ASN A 57 -4.28 -0.33 13.72
N HIS A 58 -3.34 0.23 14.49
CA HIS A 58 -3.45 0.25 15.96
C HIS A 58 -4.69 1.03 16.42
N TYR A 59 -4.98 2.16 15.77
CA TYR A 59 -6.19 2.93 16.05
C TYR A 59 -7.47 2.13 15.76
N PHE A 60 -7.55 1.41 14.64
CA PHE A 60 -8.70 0.55 14.32
C PHE A 60 -8.92 -0.52 15.39
N LEU A 61 -7.85 -1.23 15.78
CA LEU A 61 -7.90 -2.24 16.85
C LEU A 61 -8.36 -1.64 18.18
N ALA A 62 -7.80 -0.49 18.58
CA ALA A 62 -8.17 0.20 19.82
C ALA A 62 -9.63 0.68 19.85
N LYS A 63 -10.27 0.82 18.67
CA LYS A 63 -11.68 1.17 18.51
C LYS A 63 -12.59 -0.03 18.26
N GLY A 64 -12.04 -1.25 18.23
CA GLY A 64 -12.81 -2.46 17.91
C GLY A 64 -13.34 -2.46 16.47
N LEU A 65 -12.68 -1.75 15.55
CA LEU A 65 -13.02 -1.74 14.14
C LEU A 65 -12.27 -2.89 13.45
N ASP A 66 -13.02 -3.77 12.80
CA ASP A 66 -12.48 -4.85 11.98
C ASP A 66 -12.06 -4.30 10.60
N LEU A 67 -11.07 -3.42 10.62
CA LEU A 67 -10.51 -2.75 9.44
C LEU A 67 -9.00 -2.79 9.49
N THR A 68 -8.40 -2.92 8.31
CA THR A 68 -6.96 -2.83 8.11
C THR A 68 -6.66 -1.95 6.90
N VAL A 69 -5.60 -1.15 7.02
CA VAL A 69 -5.05 -0.40 5.88
C VAL A 69 -4.43 -1.39 4.91
N ASP A 70 -4.85 -1.31 3.65
CA ASP A 70 -4.34 -2.17 2.58
C ASP A 70 -2.82 -2.00 2.40
N ALA A 71 -2.16 -3.10 2.06
CA ALA A 71 -0.77 -3.06 1.65
C ALA A 71 -0.60 -2.30 0.32
N ASN A 72 0.61 -1.80 0.09
CA ASN A 72 0.98 -1.26 -1.22
C ASN A 72 0.82 -2.36 -2.28
N GLY A 73 0.39 -1.98 -3.48
CA GLY A 73 0.32 -2.93 -4.60
C GLY A 73 1.71 -3.28 -5.10
N ILE A 74 1.81 -4.27 -6.00
CA ILE A 74 3.10 -4.72 -6.58
C ILE A 74 3.86 -3.54 -7.19
N TYR A 75 3.14 -2.68 -7.92
CA TYR A 75 3.67 -1.43 -8.45
C TYR A 75 2.85 -0.24 -7.96
N SER A 76 3.55 0.85 -7.62
CA SER A 76 2.91 2.12 -7.29
C SER A 76 2.41 2.83 -8.55
N GLN A 77 1.20 3.38 -8.48
CA GLN A 77 0.66 4.25 -9.52
C GLN A 77 1.28 5.65 -9.45
N ILE A 78 1.42 6.28 -10.61
CA ILE A 78 1.80 7.68 -10.75
C ILE A 78 0.57 8.55 -10.55
N HIS A 79 0.72 9.65 -9.82
CA HIS A 79 -0.38 10.60 -9.63
C HIS A 79 -0.72 11.31 -10.95
N LEU A 80 -1.97 11.17 -11.40
CA LEU A 80 -2.45 11.70 -12.69
C LEU A 80 -2.82 13.21 -12.64
N GLY A 81 -3.00 13.79 -11.45
CA GLY A 81 -3.50 15.16 -11.34
C GLY A 81 -4.96 15.32 -11.80
N LYS A 82 -5.62 16.39 -11.34
CA LYS A 82 -7.06 16.61 -11.58
C LYS A 82 -7.41 16.70 -13.06
N HIS A 83 -6.56 17.35 -13.87
CA HIS A 83 -6.82 17.62 -15.28
C HIS A 83 -6.87 16.34 -16.12
N ILE A 84 -6.01 15.35 -15.83
CA ILE A 84 -5.99 14.07 -16.53
C ILE A 84 -7.13 13.18 -16.03
N PHE A 85 -7.30 13.08 -14.70
CA PHE A 85 -8.27 12.16 -14.10
C PHE A 85 -9.71 12.42 -14.56
N HIS A 86 -10.08 13.69 -14.76
CA HIS A 86 -11.42 14.09 -15.20
C HIS A 86 -11.52 14.38 -16.70
N ALA A 87 -10.44 14.21 -17.47
CA ALA A 87 -10.51 14.36 -18.92
C ALA A 87 -11.39 13.26 -19.52
N LYS A 88 -12.20 13.61 -20.52
CA LYS A 88 -12.93 12.62 -21.32
C LYS A 88 -11.94 11.76 -22.12
N ASP A 89 -10.89 12.38 -22.63
CA ASP A 89 -9.86 11.76 -23.48
C ASP A 89 -8.60 11.44 -22.66
N ARG A 90 -8.79 10.96 -21.42
CA ARG A 90 -7.70 10.69 -20.47
C ARG A 90 -6.70 9.65 -20.98
N ASP A 91 -7.15 8.77 -21.85
CA ASP A 91 -6.38 7.73 -22.54
C ASP A 91 -5.29 8.29 -23.46
N GLN A 92 -5.40 9.56 -23.88
CA GLN A 92 -4.39 10.23 -24.69
C GLN A 92 -3.19 10.75 -23.86
N PHE A 93 -3.29 10.77 -22.54
CA PHE A 93 -2.21 11.26 -21.69
C PHE A 93 -1.19 10.15 -21.40
N ASP A 94 0.09 10.45 -21.61
CA ASP A 94 1.20 9.52 -21.37
C ASP A 94 1.17 8.94 -19.94
N LEU A 95 0.88 9.77 -18.93
CA LEU A 95 0.81 9.32 -17.53
C LEU A 95 -0.33 8.32 -17.29
N TRP A 96 -1.45 8.44 -18.01
CA TRP A 96 -2.53 7.47 -17.93
C TRP A 96 -2.09 6.13 -18.51
N GLN A 97 -1.51 6.15 -19.71
CA GLN A 97 -1.01 4.96 -20.39
C GLN A 97 0.07 4.24 -19.56
N GLU A 98 1.00 5.00 -18.98
CA GLU A 98 2.03 4.46 -18.08
C GLU A 98 1.41 3.75 -16.85
N ASN A 99 0.36 4.30 -16.26
CA ASN A 99 -0.36 3.62 -15.18
C ASN A 99 -1.07 2.34 -15.66
N GLN A 100 -1.62 2.34 -16.88
CA GLN A 100 -2.21 1.12 -17.45
C GLN A 100 -1.14 0.04 -17.67
N ASN A 101 0.04 0.41 -18.19
CA ASN A 101 1.16 -0.51 -18.36
C ASN A 101 1.60 -1.10 -17.02
N ARG A 102 1.80 -0.25 -16.00
CA ARG A 102 2.11 -0.71 -14.63
C ARG A 102 1.06 -1.64 -14.05
N HIS A 103 -0.22 -1.38 -14.33
CA HIS A 103 -1.29 -2.24 -13.90
C HIS A 103 -1.24 -3.60 -14.60
N GLN A 104 -1.00 -3.62 -15.91
CA GLN A 104 -0.82 -4.85 -16.69
C GLN A 104 0.40 -5.64 -16.23
N ASP A 105 1.52 -4.98 -15.97
CA ASP A 105 2.74 -5.60 -15.44
C ASP A 105 2.47 -6.21 -14.06
N ALA A 106 1.78 -5.49 -13.17
CA ALA A 106 1.41 -6.01 -11.85
C ALA A 106 0.52 -7.26 -11.96
N LYS A 107 -0.46 -7.22 -12.87
CA LYS A 107 -1.33 -8.37 -13.17
C LYS A 107 -0.51 -9.56 -13.68
N GLN A 108 0.42 -9.32 -14.60
CA GLN A 108 1.26 -10.37 -15.15
C GLN A 108 2.12 -11.02 -14.06
N VAL A 109 2.80 -10.21 -13.23
CA VAL A 109 3.57 -10.70 -12.08
C VAL A 109 2.70 -11.54 -11.15
N ALA A 110 1.49 -11.06 -10.83
CA ALA A 110 0.55 -11.80 -9.97
C ALA A 110 0.16 -13.18 -10.55
N LEU A 111 0.12 -13.33 -11.88
CA LEU A 111 -0.26 -14.57 -12.55
C LEU A 111 0.92 -15.54 -12.80
N THR A 112 2.13 -15.01 -13.00
CA THR A 112 3.29 -15.82 -13.42
C THR A 112 4.33 -16.03 -12.35
N ASP A 113 4.46 -15.12 -11.39
CA ASP A 113 5.56 -15.09 -10.42
C ASP A 113 5.03 -15.16 -8.97
N PRO A 114 4.65 -16.36 -8.49
CA PRO A 114 4.14 -16.53 -7.14
C PRO A 114 5.19 -16.22 -6.06
N GLU A 115 6.49 -16.36 -6.36
CA GLU A 115 7.57 -16.07 -5.42
C GLU A 115 7.64 -14.57 -5.11
N ASN A 116 7.61 -13.72 -6.13
CA ASN A 116 7.61 -12.28 -5.95
C ASN A 116 6.38 -11.81 -5.18
N VAL A 117 5.19 -12.36 -5.49
CA VAL A 117 3.96 -12.04 -4.76
C VAL A 117 4.09 -12.39 -3.27
N LEU A 118 4.63 -13.56 -2.93
CA LEU A 118 4.83 -13.95 -1.54
C LEU A 118 5.89 -13.09 -0.85
N ASN A 119 6.97 -12.76 -1.55
CA ASN A 119 8.00 -11.85 -1.03
C ASN A 119 7.42 -10.47 -0.69
N GLN A 120 6.51 -9.93 -1.51
CA GLN A 120 5.83 -8.66 -1.20
C GLN A 120 4.98 -8.75 0.08
N ILE A 121 4.31 -9.88 0.31
CA ILE A 121 3.52 -10.08 1.53
C ILE A 121 4.44 -10.23 2.74
N THR A 122 5.54 -11.00 2.63
CA THR A 122 6.46 -11.26 3.75
C THR A 122 7.29 -10.05 4.15
N LEU A 123 7.49 -9.07 3.26
CA LEU A 123 8.12 -7.78 3.61
C LEU A 123 7.36 -7.03 4.71
N HIS A 124 6.05 -7.19 4.79
CA HIS A 124 5.20 -6.45 5.72
C HIS A 124 4.57 -7.32 6.80
N ASN A 125 4.39 -8.61 6.54
CA ASN A 125 3.73 -9.54 7.44
C ASN A 125 4.59 -10.80 7.65
N SER A 126 5.02 -11.04 8.89
CA SER A 126 5.72 -12.29 9.26
C SER A 126 4.78 -13.50 9.30
N VAL A 127 3.48 -13.25 9.45
CA VAL A 127 2.40 -14.25 9.39
C VAL A 127 1.31 -13.66 8.51
N PHE A 128 0.91 -14.38 7.46
CA PHE A 128 -0.15 -13.96 6.55
C PHE A 128 -1.19 -15.08 6.39
N SER A 129 -2.43 -14.68 6.15
CA SER A 129 -3.56 -15.56 5.93
C SER A 129 -3.86 -15.73 4.44
N GLU A 130 -4.69 -16.72 4.10
CA GLU A 130 -5.28 -16.85 2.76
C GLU A 130 -6.01 -15.57 2.32
N HIS A 131 -6.66 -14.88 3.27
CA HIS A 131 -7.34 -13.63 3.00
C HIS A 131 -6.39 -12.52 2.56
N ASP A 132 -5.18 -12.45 3.12
CA ASP A 132 -4.18 -11.45 2.74
C ASP A 132 -3.67 -11.67 1.31
N ILE A 133 -3.48 -12.93 0.93
CA ILE A 133 -3.10 -13.32 -0.45
C ILE A 133 -4.23 -12.94 -1.41
N ALA A 134 -5.46 -13.35 -1.08
CA ALA A 134 -6.63 -13.06 -1.89
C ALA A 134 -6.81 -11.56 -2.12
N ARG A 135 -6.64 -10.75 -1.07
CA ARG A 135 -6.76 -9.28 -1.12
C ARG A 135 -5.70 -8.65 -2.01
N LEU A 136 -4.45 -9.14 -1.98
CA LEU A 136 -3.39 -8.64 -2.84
C LEU A 136 -3.66 -8.99 -4.32
N LEU A 137 -4.10 -10.22 -4.60
CA LEU A 137 -4.43 -10.65 -5.96
C LEU A 137 -5.62 -9.87 -6.54
N HIS A 138 -6.66 -9.64 -5.74
CA HIS A 138 -7.85 -8.89 -6.16
C HIS A 138 -7.55 -7.43 -6.53
N LYS A 139 -6.41 -6.89 -6.11
CA LYS A 139 -5.98 -5.54 -6.49
C LYS A 139 -5.61 -5.40 -7.96
N HIS A 140 -5.31 -6.51 -8.62
CA HIS A 140 -4.76 -6.54 -9.99
C HIS A 140 -5.52 -7.49 -10.92
N ILE A 141 -6.29 -8.44 -10.37
CA ILE A 141 -7.02 -9.47 -11.12
C ILE A 141 -8.51 -9.37 -10.77
N ASP A 142 -9.30 -8.91 -11.74
CA ASP A 142 -10.76 -8.84 -11.65
C ASP A 142 -11.43 -10.13 -12.18
N ASP A 143 -10.77 -10.85 -13.09
CA ASP A 143 -11.34 -12.06 -13.70
C ASP A 143 -11.34 -13.24 -12.70
N PRO A 144 -12.49 -13.85 -12.41
CA PRO A 144 -12.57 -14.93 -11.41
C PRO A 144 -11.76 -16.18 -11.75
N GLN A 145 -11.60 -16.52 -13.04
CA GLN A 145 -10.86 -17.72 -13.45
C GLN A 145 -9.36 -17.51 -13.33
N GLU A 146 -8.87 -16.36 -13.79
CA GLU A 146 -7.48 -15.95 -13.63
C GLU A 146 -7.10 -15.85 -12.14
N PHE A 147 -8.00 -15.28 -11.32
CA PHE A 147 -7.83 -15.17 -9.88
C PHE A 147 -7.66 -16.53 -9.22
N GLN A 148 -8.57 -17.48 -9.49
CA GLN A 148 -8.50 -18.82 -8.91
C GLN A 148 -7.23 -19.55 -9.37
N THR A 149 -6.82 -19.34 -10.62
CA THR A 149 -5.59 -19.92 -11.16
C THR A 149 -4.35 -19.39 -10.44
N ALA A 150 -4.26 -18.08 -10.21
CA ALA A 150 -3.17 -17.45 -9.47
C ALA A 150 -3.11 -17.98 -8.02
N LEU A 151 -4.26 -18.00 -7.35
CA LEU A 151 -4.40 -18.43 -5.96
C LEU A 151 -3.98 -19.90 -5.78
N ASN A 152 -4.43 -20.80 -6.66
CA ASN A 152 -4.02 -22.20 -6.63
C ASN A 152 -2.50 -22.39 -6.85
N LYS A 153 -1.90 -21.63 -7.77
CA LYS A 153 -0.44 -21.65 -8.00
C LYS A 153 0.33 -21.19 -6.77
N LEU A 154 -0.13 -20.11 -6.13
CA LEU A 154 0.46 -19.57 -4.90
C LEU A 154 0.42 -20.59 -3.76
N PHE A 155 -0.72 -21.25 -3.54
CA PHE A 155 -0.81 -22.29 -2.51
C PHE A 155 0.06 -23.49 -2.79
N TYR A 156 0.11 -23.94 -4.05
CA TYR A 156 1.01 -25.03 -4.44
C TYR A 156 2.48 -24.67 -4.17
N TRP A 157 2.90 -23.47 -4.56
CA TRP A 157 4.27 -23.02 -4.36
C TRP A 157 4.63 -22.82 -2.89
N ALA A 158 3.75 -22.19 -2.10
CA ALA A 158 3.93 -22.01 -0.66
C ALA A 158 4.08 -23.36 0.06
N ARG A 159 3.27 -24.35 -0.32
CA ARG A 159 3.36 -25.72 0.19
C ARG A 159 4.70 -26.38 -0.18
N MET A 160 5.11 -26.27 -1.44
CA MET A 160 6.38 -26.84 -1.92
C MET A 160 7.59 -26.21 -1.22
N MET A 161 7.56 -24.91 -0.92
CA MET A 161 8.63 -24.22 -0.17
C MET A 161 8.72 -24.71 1.28
N MET A 162 7.56 -24.91 1.94
CA MET A 162 7.54 -25.49 3.29
C MET A 162 8.11 -26.92 3.28
N GLU A 163 7.77 -27.74 2.29
CA GLU A 163 8.29 -29.11 2.16
C GLU A 163 9.81 -29.13 1.94
N LYS A 164 10.36 -28.22 1.10
CA LYS A 164 11.81 -28.09 0.85
C LYS A 164 12.60 -27.58 2.07
N ASN A 165 12.02 -26.68 2.87
CA ASN A 165 12.68 -26.19 4.09
C ASN A 165 12.78 -27.26 5.18
N ILE A 166 11.90 -28.25 5.19
CA ILE A 166 11.96 -29.40 6.12
C ILE A 166 13.03 -30.41 5.68
N THR A 167 13.47 -30.39 4.41
CA THR A 167 14.43 -31.37 3.84
C THR A 167 15.89 -30.91 3.75
N GLN A 168 16.24 -29.73 4.25
CA GLN A 168 17.63 -29.33 4.46
C GLN A 168 18.04 -29.73 5.89
N PRO A 169 18.62 -30.93 6.14
CA PRO A 169 19.26 -31.18 7.42
C PRO A 169 20.41 -30.18 7.55
N GLU A 170 20.53 -29.56 8.72
CA GLU A 170 21.67 -28.72 9.10
C GLU A 170 22.97 -29.47 8.84
N THR A 171 23.53 -29.25 7.66
CA THR A 171 24.80 -29.85 7.26
C THR A 171 25.79 -28.71 7.25
N SER A 172 26.61 -28.68 8.31
CA SER A 172 27.91 -28.01 8.47
C SER A 172 28.02 -27.07 9.69
N LEU A 173 28.08 -27.69 10.88
CA LEU A 173 29.09 -27.29 11.85
C LEU A 173 30.22 -28.33 11.76
N SER A 174 31.33 -27.92 11.15
CA SER A 174 32.65 -28.56 11.26
C SER A 174 33.69 -27.45 11.45
#